data_AF-A0ABD1UMY4-F1
#
_entry.id   AF-A0ABD1UMY4-F1
#
_cell.length_a   1.000
_cell.length_b   1.000
_cell.length_c   1.000
_cell.angle_alpha   90.00
_cell.angle_beta   90.00
_cell.angle_gamma   90.00
#
_symmetry.space_group_name_H-M   'P 1'
#
loop_
_entity.id
_entity.type
_entity.pdbx_description
1 polymer ?
#
loop_
_entity_poly.entity_id
_entity_poly.type
_entity_poly.pdbx_seq_one_letter_code
_entity_poly.pdbx_strand_id
1 'polypeptide(L)'
;MEKYDGSSHHVDHLRTFVDLMRLQASPDVIMCRAFLPTLSSKRAKKTVISLMQLTQDKDELMKDFIARFNRATLGIKNLQMSAIVTAMMSRTRSRPFKMSLSKNPPDTMH
;
A
#
# COMPACT_ATOMS: atom_id res chain seq x y z
N MET A 1 5.23 0.17 -25.84
CA MET A 1 6.16 0.60 -24.78
C MET A 1 6.01 -0.37 -23.62
N GLU A 2 7.11 -0.89 -23.09
CA GLU A 2 7.07 -1.75 -21.90
C GLU A 2 6.69 -0.95 -20.65
N LYS A 3 6.06 -1.59 -19.68
CA LYS A 3 5.68 -0.93 -18.43
C LYS A 3 6.92 -0.65 -17.59
N TYR A 4 7.10 0.60 -17.17
CA TYR A 4 8.21 1.02 -16.33
C TYR A 4 8.21 0.31 -14.99
N ASP A 5 9.19 -0.56 -14.76
CA ASP A 5 9.20 -1.44 -13.61
C ASP A 5 9.96 -0.85 -12.39
N GLY A 6 10.43 0.39 -12.48
CA GLY A 6 11.14 1.07 -11.38
C GLY A 6 12.60 0.68 -11.22
N SER A 7 13.18 -0.15 -12.09
CA SER A 7 14.60 -0.53 -12.05
C SER A 7 15.48 0.21 -13.06
N SER A 8 14.89 0.69 -14.17
CA SER A 8 15.57 1.47 -15.21
C SER A 8 15.65 2.96 -14.85
N HIS A 9 16.56 3.72 -15.45
CA HIS A 9 16.67 5.16 -15.20
C HIS A 9 15.36 5.89 -15.55
N HIS A 10 14.74 6.51 -14.54
CA HIS A 10 13.45 7.20 -14.65
C HIS A 10 13.40 8.23 -15.79
N VAL A 11 14.54 8.90 -16.06
CA VAL A 11 14.68 9.90 -17.13
C VAL A 11 14.62 9.27 -18.52
N ASP A 12 15.21 8.08 -18.71
CA ASP A 12 15.23 7.40 -19.99
C ASP A 12 13.84 6.86 -20.38
N HIS A 13 13.08 6.39 -19.39
CA HIS A 13 11.68 6.01 -19.61
C HIS A 13 10.82 7.21 -20.00
N LEU A 14 10.99 8.35 -19.30
CA LEU A 14 10.27 9.58 -19.64
C LEU A 14 10.64 10.05 -21.05
N ARG A 15 11.92 10.05 -21.40
CA ARG A 15 12.40 10.45 -22.72
C ARG A 15 11.82 9.56 -23.83
N THR A 16 11.89 8.25 -23.65
CA THR A 16 11.33 7.27 -24.59
C THR A 16 9.82 7.46 -24.79
N PHE A 17 9.08 7.73 -23.71
CA PHE A 17 7.65 8.00 -23.78
C PHE A 17 7.33 9.29 -24.55
N VAL A 18 8.03 10.38 -24.21
CA VAL A 18 7.85 11.68 -24.85
C VAL A 18 8.20 11.60 -26.34
N ASP A 19 9.28 10.92 -26.70
CA ASP A 19 9.69 10.73 -28.09
C ASP A 19 8.64 9.93 -28.88
N LEU A 20 8.09 8.85 -28.30
CA LEU A 20 7.02 8.07 -28.91
C LEU A 20 5.75 8.91 -29.15
N MET A 21 5.36 9.73 -28.17
CA MET A 21 4.16 10.56 -28.25
C MET A 21 4.30 11.70 -29.25
N ARG A 22 5.50 12.28 -29.36
CA ARG A 22 5.83 13.28 -30.39
C ARG A 22 5.80 12.67 -31.79
N LEU A 23 6.31 11.45 -31.97
CA LEU A 23 6.24 10.72 -33.25
C LEU A 23 4.79 10.48 -33.69
N GLN A 24 3.87 10.28 -32.74
CA GLN A 24 2.45 10.09 -33.02
C GLN A 24 1.67 11.42 -33.11
N ALA A 25 2.35 12.57 -33.05
CA ALA A 25 1.73 13.90 -33.01
C ALA A 25 0.60 14.01 -31.97
N SER A 26 0.74 13.31 -30.84
CA SER A 26 -0.28 13.26 -29.79
C SER A 26 -0.31 14.59 -29.02
N PRO A 27 -1.50 15.21 -28.83
CA PRO A 27 -1.63 16.39 -27.98
C PRO A 27 -1.23 16.12 -26.53
N ASP A 28 -0.75 17.15 -25.83
CA ASP A 28 -0.26 17.04 -24.43
C ASP A 28 -1.28 16.40 -23.48
N VAL A 29 -2.58 16.70 -23.66
CA VAL A 29 -3.65 16.10 -22.84
C VAL A 29 -3.72 14.58 -22.98
N ILE A 30 -3.42 14.05 -24.17
CA ILE A 30 -3.36 12.61 -24.44
C ILE A 30 -2.07 12.03 -23.86
N MET A 31 -0.95 12.75 -24.00
CA MET A 31 0.34 12.40 -23.41
C MET A 31 0.22 12.22 -21.89
N CYS A 32 -0.38 13.18 -21.18
CA CYS A 32 -0.56 13.10 -19.72
C CYS A 32 -1.40 11.88 -19.30
N ARG A 33 -2.50 11.60 -20.03
CA ARG A 33 -3.41 10.48 -19.69
C ARG A 33 -2.78 9.13 -19.99
N ALA A 34 -2.01 9.03 -21.07
CA ALA A 34 -1.37 7.79 -21.51
C ALA A 34 -0.05 7.50 -20.79
N PHE A 35 0.54 8.46 -20.08
CA PHE A 35 1.73 8.23 -19.26
C PHE A 35 1.42 7.40 -18.01
N LEU A 36 0.28 7.67 -17.35
CA LEU A 36 -0.08 6.97 -16.10
C LEU A 36 -0.14 5.44 -16.26
N PRO A 37 -0.67 4.88 -17.37
CA PRO A 37 -0.62 3.44 -17.64
C PRO A 37 0.77 2.86 -17.96
N THR A 38 1.73 3.66 -18.44
CA THR A 38 3.10 3.18 -18.76
C THR A 38 3.95 3.05 -17.50
N LEU A 39 3.63 3.81 -16.46
CA LEU A 39 4.15 3.56 -15.12
C LEU A 39 3.61 2.21 -14.65
N SER A 40 4.48 1.20 -14.46
CA SER A 40 4.03 0.02 -13.74
C SER A 40 3.60 0.48 -12.37
N SER A 41 2.31 0.34 -12.06
CA SER A 41 1.84 0.30 -10.68
C SER A 41 2.43 -0.96 -10.03
N LYS A 42 3.75 -1.03 -9.86
CA LYS A 42 4.35 -1.65 -8.69
C LYS A 42 4.01 -0.73 -7.51
N ARG A 43 2.71 -0.50 -7.24
CA ARG A 43 2.28 -0.32 -5.85
C ARG A 43 2.87 -1.54 -5.18
N ALA A 44 3.89 -1.33 -4.35
CA ALA A 44 4.58 -2.42 -3.66
C ALA A 44 3.51 -3.38 -3.19
N LYS A 45 3.59 -4.66 -3.62
CA LYS A 45 2.58 -5.65 -3.26
C LYS A 45 2.48 -5.59 -1.73
N LYS A 46 1.37 -5.08 -1.22
CA LYS A 46 1.16 -5.05 0.23
C LYS A 46 1.09 -6.51 0.66
N THR A 47 1.99 -6.90 1.56
CA THR A 47 2.06 -8.24 2.12
C THR A 47 1.75 -8.20 3.60
N VAL A 48 1.48 -9.35 4.22
CA VAL A 48 1.32 -9.47 5.67
C VAL A 48 2.54 -8.89 6.43
N ILE A 49 3.74 -8.97 5.84
CA ILE A 49 4.97 -8.40 6.42
C ILE A 49 4.85 -6.88 6.60
N SER A 50 4.20 -6.17 5.66
CA SER A 50 3.97 -4.73 5.78
C SER A 50 3.01 -4.36 6.91
N LEU A 51 2.04 -5.22 7.24
CA LEU A 51 1.19 -5.05 8.43
C LEU A 51 2.00 -5.24 9.70
N MET A 52 2.85 -6.25 9.71
CA MET A 52 3.74 -6.45 10.83
C MET A 52 4.62 -5.21 11.00
N GLN A 53 5.11 -4.52 9.99
CA GLN A 53 5.96 -3.33 10.22
C GLN A 53 5.27 -2.13 10.89
N LEU A 54 3.93 -2.08 10.92
CA LEU A 54 3.22 -1.01 11.60
C LEU A 54 3.34 -1.18 13.11
N THR A 55 3.75 -0.14 13.81
CA THR A 55 3.69 -0.04 15.28
C THR A 55 2.93 1.21 15.65
N GLN A 56 2.19 1.17 16.76
CA GLN A 56 1.56 2.37 17.28
C GLN A 56 2.66 3.29 17.83
N ASP A 57 2.75 4.50 17.29
CA ASP A 57 3.76 5.47 17.72
C ASP A 57 3.50 5.96 19.15
N LYS A 58 4.50 6.59 19.77
CA LYS A 58 4.40 6.93 21.20
C LYS A 58 3.29 7.93 21.50
N ASP A 59 3.10 8.87 20.59
CA ASP A 59 2.17 10.00 20.68
C ASP A 59 0.93 9.79 19.79
N GLU A 60 0.82 8.63 19.14
CA GLU A 60 -0.29 8.31 18.25
C GLU A 60 -1.50 7.79 19.03
N LEU A 61 -2.65 8.42 18.78
CA LEU A 61 -3.92 7.97 19.35
C LEU A 61 -4.33 6.63 18.74
N MET A 62 -5.04 5.81 19.54
CA MET A 62 -5.49 4.49 19.10
C MET A 62 -6.32 4.54 17.81
N LYS A 63 -7.19 5.54 17.69
CA LYS A 63 -8.05 5.72 16.49
C LYS A 63 -7.24 5.93 15.21
N ASP A 64 -6.12 6.64 15.31
CA ASP A 64 -5.27 6.99 14.16
C ASP A 64 -4.44 5.77 13.74
N PHE A 65 -3.93 5.02 14.73
CA PHE A 65 -3.30 3.73 14.50
C PHE A 65 -4.24 2.73 13.81
N ILE A 66 -5.48 2.59 14.29
CA ILE A 66 -6.49 1.69 13.68
C ILE A 66 -6.77 2.13 12.24
N ALA A 67 -6.94 3.43 11.98
CA ALA A 67 -7.17 3.93 10.63
C ALA A 67 -6.01 3.61 9.68
N ARG A 68 -4.76 3.77 10.13
CA ARG A 68 -3.56 3.36 9.38
C ARG A 68 -3.52 1.85 9.14
N PHE A 69 -3.79 1.06 10.17
CA PHE A 69 -3.79 -0.40 10.11
C PHE A 69 -4.84 -0.90 9.11
N ASN A 70 -6.06 -0.39 9.15
CA ASN A 70 -7.12 -0.72 8.18
C ASN A 70 -6.74 -0.28 6.75
N ARG A 71 -6.12 0.88 6.56
CA ARG A 71 -5.62 1.27 5.22
C ARG A 71 -4.53 0.36 4.68
N ALA A 72 -3.75 -0.26 5.57
CA ALA A 72 -2.73 -1.21 5.17
C ALA A 72 -3.32 -2.58 4.80
N THR A 73 -4.46 -2.97 5.37
CA THR A 73 -5.15 -4.23 5.04
C THR A 73 -5.83 -4.17 3.66
N LEU A 74 -6.33 -3.01 3.24
CA LEU A 74 -7.09 -2.76 1.98
C LEU A 74 -6.36 -3.06 0.64
N GLY A 75 -5.20 -3.70 0.65
CA GLY A 75 -4.50 -4.13 -0.57
C GLY A 75 -3.84 -5.50 -0.47
N ILE A 76 -4.07 -6.25 0.62
CA ILE A 76 -3.46 -7.55 0.87
C ILE A 76 -4.47 -8.63 0.47
N LYS A 77 -4.15 -9.40 -0.58
CA LYS A 77 -4.95 -10.56 -0.99
C LYS A 77 -4.75 -11.71 0.00
N ASN A 78 -5.82 -12.44 0.33
CA ASN A 78 -5.81 -13.64 1.18
C ASN A 78 -5.27 -13.40 2.60
N LEU A 79 -5.64 -12.29 3.21
CA LEU A 79 -5.25 -11.97 4.58
C LEU A 79 -6.03 -12.82 5.59
N GLN A 80 -5.32 -13.64 6.36
CA GLN A 80 -5.93 -14.48 7.41
C GLN A 80 -6.28 -13.65 8.65
N MET A 81 -7.45 -13.88 9.25
CA MET A 81 -7.90 -13.17 10.46
C MET A 81 -6.92 -13.34 11.63
N SER A 82 -6.37 -14.54 11.81
CA SER A 82 -5.36 -14.81 12.83
C SER A 82 -4.10 -13.96 12.65
N ALA A 83 -3.68 -13.69 11.41
CA ALA A 83 -2.53 -12.83 11.11
C ALA A 83 -2.82 -11.36 11.42
N ILE A 84 -4.05 -10.90 11.19
CA ILE A 84 -4.52 -9.57 11.56
C ILE A 84 -4.49 -9.39 13.07
N VAL A 85 -5.11 -10.31 13.81
CA VAL A 85 -5.17 -10.25 15.28
C VAL A 85 -3.77 -10.31 15.87
N THR A 86 -2.90 -11.17 15.34
CA THR A 86 -1.49 -11.27 15.77
C THR A 86 -0.73 -9.97 15.52
N ALA A 87 -0.89 -9.36 14.35
CA ALA A 87 -0.28 -8.06 14.04
C ALA A 87 -0.84 -6.97 14.98
N MET A 88 -2.15 -6.92 15.21
CA MET A 88 -2.75 -5.91 16.09
C MET A 88 -2.29 -6.07 17.56
N MET A 89 -2.27 -7.30 18.07
CA MET A 89 -1.82 -7.64 19.44
C MET A 89 -0.35 -7.31 19.69
N SER A 90 0.51 -7.64 18.72
CA SER A 90 1.96 -7.39 18.85
C SER A 90 2.30 -5.90 18.71
N ARG A 91 1.48 -5.12 18.01
CA ARG A 91 1.86 -3.77 17.55
C ARG A 91 1.12 -2.60 18.20
N THR A 92 0.02 -2.85 18.90
CA THR A 92 -0.61 -1.86 19.78
C THR A 92 0.17 -1.69 21.09
N ARG A 93 0.11 -0.50 21.71
CA ARG A 93 0.72 -0.24 23.03
C ARG A 93 -0.25 -0.48 24.19
N SER A 94 -1.54 -0.58 23.92
CA SER A 94 -2.58 -0.68 24.96
C SER A 94 -2.69 -2.09 25.52
N ARG A 95 -2.21 -2.30 26.74
CA ARG A 95 -2.33 -3.58 27.47
C ARG A 95 -3.79 -4.00 27.70
N PRO A 96 -4.72 -3.10 28.13
CA PRO A 96 -6.14 -3.47 28.26
C PRO A 96 -6.75 -3.92 26.94
N PHE A 97 -6.38 -3.26 25.83
CA PHE A 97 -6.86 -3.61 24.50
C PHE A 97 -6.34 -4.99 24.06
N LYS A 98 -5.05 -5.30 24.31
CA LYS A 98 -4.50 -6.65 24.06
C LYS A 98 -5.25 -7.73 24.84
N MET A 99 -5.50 -7.49 26.13
CA MET A 99 -6.22 -8.44 26.97
C MET A 99 -7.67 -8.64 26.51
N SER A 100 -8.31 -7.60 25.95
CA SER A 100 -9.66 -7.71 25.37
C SER A 100 -9.65 -8.56 24.10
N LEU A 101 -8.71 -8.30 23.19
CA LEU A 101 -8.58 -9.05 21.93
C LEU A 101 -8.28 -10.53 22.17
N SER A 102 -7.49 -10.87 23.20
CA SER A 102 -7.23 -12.27 23.53
C SER A 102 -8.45 -13.00 24.10
N LYS A 103 -9.33 -12.27 24.79
CA LYS A 103 -10.54 -12.85 25.40
C LYS A 103 -11.67 -12.98 24.38
N ASN A 104 -11.80 -12.01 23.49
CA ASN A 104 -12.86 -11.92 22.49
C ASN A 104 -12.23 -11.58 21.13
N PRO A 105 -11.71 -12.58 20.39
CA PRO A 105 -11.17 -12.33 19.05
C PRO A 105 -12.29 -11.90 18.10
N PRO A 106 -12.07 -10.90 17.23
CA PRO A 106 -13.08 -10.47 16.27
C PRO A 106 -13.27 -11.51 15.16
N ASP A 107 -14.54 -11.82 14.85
CA ASP A 107 -14.91 -12.74 13.77
C ASP A 107 -14.78 -12.09 12.38
N THR A 108 -14.91 -10.77 12.28
CA THR A 108 -14.75 -9.96 11.04
C THR A 108 -14.22 -8.56 11.35
N MET A 109 -13.44 -7.98 10.43
CA MET A 109 -13.08 -6.57 10.45
C MET A 109 -13.88 -5.85 9.35
N HIS A 110 -14.81 -4.99 9.74
CA HIS A 110 -15.56 -4.10 8.84
C HIS A 110 -14.83 -2.77 8.63
#